data_AF-A0A8T4EJM6-F1
#
_entry.id   AF-A0A8T4EJM6-F1
#
_cell.length_a   1.000
_cell.length_b   1.000
_cell.length_c   1.000
_cell.angle_alpha   90.00
_cell.angle_beta   90.00
_cell.angle_gamma   90.00
#
_symmetry.space_group_name_H-M   'P 1'
#
loop_
_entity.id
_entity.type
_entity.pdbx_description
1 polymer ?
#
loop_
_entity_poly.entity_id
_entity_poly.type
_entity_poly.pdbx_seq_one_letter_code
_entity_poly.pdbx_strand_id
1 'polypeptide(L)'
;MPEMPQPPKQEVKKNIFGKEESSPNIIADVAAQVNNVSRSVKTVEDRFSTMHKKAQVTEQNMIANDKKLFGEIKIINSELMDLKSEIADMKEKLILLVKELKLSATKEEVGVLQKYLSYWEPMNFVTRAELEKATVKKK
;
A
#
# COMPACT_ATOMS: atom_id res chain seq x y z
N MET A 1 61.05 98.87 -34.92
CA MET A 1 60.46 99.68 -36.01
C MET A 1 60.01 98.75 -37.13
N PRO A 2 58.95 99.11 -37.87
CA PRO A 2 57.66 98.40 -37.83
C PRO A 2 57.30 97.73 -39.16
N GLU A 3 56.46 96.69 -39.13
CA GLU A 3 55.34 96.51 -40.07
C GLU A 3 54.44 95.33 -39.65
N MET A 4 53.17 95.64 -39.43
CA MET A 4 51.99 94.79 -39.67
C MET A 4 50.99 95.74 -40.36
N PRO A 5 50.04 95.33 -41.23
CA PRO A 5 49.20 94.13 -41.09
C PRO A 5 48.71 93.46 -42.40
N GLN A 6 48.04 92.28 -42.33
CA GLN A 6 46.76 91.92 -43.02
C GLN A 6 46.42 90.40 -42.91
N PRO A 7 45.14 89.96 -43.09
CA PRO A 7 44.40 89.17 -42.08
C PRO A 7 43.98 87.73 -42.52
N PRO A 8 42.92 87.12 -41.93
CA PRO A 8 42.96 85.88 -41.16
C PRO A 8 42.72 84.59 -41.97
N LYS A 9 43.40 83.49 -41.64
CA LYS A 9 42.97 82.15 -42.08
C LYS A 9 42.16 81.48 -40.98
N GLN A 10 40.89 81.28 -41.30
CA GLN A 10 39.91 80.52 -40.55
C GLN A 10 40.42 79.08 -40.34
N GLU A 11 40.69 78.70 -39.09
CA GLU A 11 40.74 77.29 -38.73
C GLU A 11 39.40 76.89 -38.11
N VAL A 12 38.73 76.02 -38.85
CA VAL A 12 37.46 75.37 -38.56
C VAL A 12 37.57 74.63 -37.23
N LYS A 13 36.93 75.18 -36.19
CA LYS A 13 36.69 74.44 -34.94
C LYS A 13 35.80 73.23 -35.27
N LYS A 14 36.36 72.04 -35.15
CA LYS A 14 35.64 70.76 -35.20
C LYS A 14 34.69 70.67 -34.00
N ASN A 15 33.38 70.73 -34.26
CA ASN A 15 32.25 70.33 -33.41
C ASN A 15 32.63 69.11 -32.54
N ILE A 16 32.64 69.11 -31.20
CA ILE A 16 31.54 69.24 -30.23
C ILE A 16 30.19 68.78 -30.79
N PHE A 17 29.73 67.61 -30.32
CA PHE A 17 28.43 66.99 -30.58
C PHE A 17 28.22 66.36 -31.96
N GLY A 18 28.27 65.03 -31.97
CA GLY A 18 27.95 64.19 -33.13
C GLY A 18 28.01 62.71 -32.78
N LYS A 19 27.46 62.33 -31.62
CA LYS A 19 27.06 60.95 -31.38
C LYS A 19 25.78 60.78 -32.18
N GLU A 20 25.86 60.18 -33.36
CA GLU A 20 24.67 59.64 -34.02
C GLU A 20 24.09 58.59 -33.07
N GLU A 21 23.13 59.02 -32.27
CA GLU A 21 22.20 58.13 -31.63
C GLU A 21 21.45 57.41 -32.75
N SER A 22 21.88 56.18 -33.03
CA SER A 22 21.14 55.25 -33.87
C SER A 22 19.72 55.18 -33.33
N SER A 23 18.77 55.73 -34.08
CA SER A 23 17.34 55.65 -33.79
C SER A 23 16.99 54.23 -33.35
N PRO A 24 16.21 54.03 -32.27
CA PRO A 24 15.75 52.70 -31.91
C PRO A 24 15.02 52.14 -33.12
N ASN A 25 15.55 51.09 -33.71
CA ASN A 25 15.03 50.51 -34.94
C ASN A 25 13.78 49.71 -34.55
N ILE A 26 12.66 50.42 -34.32
CA ILE A 26 11.40 49.90 -33.77
C ILE A 26 10.93 48.67 -34.57
N ILE A 27 11.18 48.67 -35.88
CA ILE A 27 10.84 47.56 -36.77
C ILE A 27 11.64 46.29 -36.43
N ALA A 28 12.92 46.42 -36.09
CA ALA A 28 13.76 45.28 -35.71
C ALA A 28 13.38 44.73 -34.33
N ASP A 29 13.01 45.59 -33.38
CA ASP A 29 12.54 45.18 -32.05
C ASP A 29 11.17 44.47 -32.14
N VAL A 30 10.23 45.02 -32.90
CA VAL A 30 8.94 44.37 -33.18
C VAL A 30 9.14 43.02 -33.88
N ALA A 31 10.05 42.93 -34.84
CA ALA A 31 10.37 41.65 -35.49
C ALA A 31 10.99 40.63 -34.52
N ALA A 32 11.83 41.06 -33.57
CA ALA A 32 12.37 40.19 -32.53
C ALA A 32 11.28 39.71 -31.56
N GLN A 33 10.35 40.59 -31.18
CA GLN A 33 9.21 40.25 -30.33
C GLN A 33 8.27 39.25 -31.02
N VAL A 34 7.96 39.44 -32.30
CA VAL A 34 7.15 38.48 -33.09
C VAL A 34 7.82 37.11 -33.16
N ASN A 35 9.14 37.06 -33.36
CA ASN A 35 9.90 35.81 -33.34
C ASN A 35 9.87 35.13 -31.96
N ASN A 36 9.96 35.89 -30.87
CA ASN A 36 9.85 35.35 -29.51
C ASN A 36 8.44 34.82 -29.21
N VAL A 37 7.39 35.51 -29.68
CA VAL A 37 6.01 35.05 -29.57
C VAL A 37 5.83 33.75 -30.36
N SER A 38 6.32 33.67 -31.60
CA SER A 38 6.23 32.46 -32.42
C SER A 38 6.90 31.24 -31.76
N ARG A 39 8.10 31.43 -31.17
CA ARG A 39 8.78 30.38 -30.40
C ARG A 39 8.01 29.96 -29.15
N SER A 40 7.40 30.93 -28.48
CA SER A 40 6.59 30.68 -27.27
C SER A 40 5.32 29.90 -27.61
N VAL A 41 4.62 30.27 -28.69
CA VAL A 41 3.45 29.56 -29.21
C VAL A 41 3.81 28.11 -29.52
N LYS A 42 4.88 27.88 -30.29
CA LYS A 42 5.35 26.52 -30.60
C LYS A 42 5.66 25.70 -29.35
N THR A 43 6.31 26.31 -28.36
CA THR A 43 6.61 25.65 -27.09
C THR A 43 5.33 25.27 -26.32
N VAL A 44 4.31 26.13 -26.35
CA VAL A 44 3.01 25.85 -25.72
C VAL A 44 2.28 24.73 -26.46
N GLU A 45 2.31 24.73 -27.79
CA GLU A 45 1.73 23.66 -28.61
C GLU A 45 2.38 22.30 -28.32
N ASP A 46 3.72 22.25 -28.25
CA ASP A 46 4.47 21.02 -27.93
C ASP A 46 4.14 20.52 -26.51
N ARG A 47 4.02 21.44 -25.54
CA ARG A 47 3.63 21.12 -24.16
C ARG A 47 2.19 20.64 -24.09
N PHE A 48 1.28 21.26 -24.83
CA PHE A 48 -0.13 20.85 -24.89
C PHE A 48 -0.27 19.46 -25.50
N SER A 49 0.43 19.17 -26.61
CA SER A 49 0.47 17.84 -27.21
C SER A 49 1.01 16.79 -26.22
N THR A 50 2.06 17.13 -25.48
CA THR A 50 2.64 16.24 -24.46
C THR A 50 1.67 16.00 -23.30
N MET A 51 1.01 17.05 -22.82
CA MET A 51 0.01 16.95 -21.74
C MET A 51 -1.18 16.11 -22.17
N HIS A 52 -1.68 16.30 -23.39
CA HIS A 52 -2.77 15.53 -23.94
C HIS A 52 -2.43 14.04 -24.03
N LYS A 53 -1.24 13.70 -24.54
CA LYS A 53 -0.74 12.31 -24.57
C LYS A 53 -0.63 11.70 -23.17
N LYS A 54 -0.12 12.46 -22.19
CA LYS A 54 -0.05 12.02 -20.79
C LYS A 54 -1.44 11.77 -20.20
N ALA A 55 -2.38 12.68 -20.44
CA ALA A 55 -3.76 12.53 -19.97
C ALA A 55 -4.41 11.25 -20.54
N GLN A 56 -4.22 10.98 -21.84
CA GLN A 56 -4.74 9.76 -22.48
C GLN A 56 -4.13 8.48 -21.87
N VAL A 57 -2.81 8.46 -21.62
CA VAL A 57 -2.16 7.31 -20.98
C VAL A 57 -2.64 7.14 -19.53
N THR A 58 -2.79 8.23 -18.79
CA THR A 58 -3.32 8.21 -17.43
C THR A 58 -4.75 7.66 -17.41
N GLU A 59 -5.61 8.07 -18.34
CA GLU A 59 -6.98 7.57 -18.46
C GLU A 59 -7.01 6.07 -18.77
N GLN A 60 -6.18 5.61 -19.71
CA GLN A 60 -6.05 4.19 -20.01
C GLN A 60 -5.56 3.39 -18.80
N ASN A 61 -4.56 3.89 -18.09
CA ASN A 61 -4.04 3.26 -16.88
C ASN A 61 -5.11 3.23 -15.77
N MET A 62 -5.90 4.29 -15.63
CA MET A 62 -6.98 4.36 -14.66
C MET A 62 -8.06 3.32 -14.97
N ILE A 63 -8.48 3.18 -16.23
CA ILE A 63 -9.44 2.16 -16.66
C ILE A 63 -8.89 0.75 -16.45
N ALA A 64 -7.62 0.51 -16.78
CA ALA A 64 -6.97 -0.78 -16.57
C ALA A 64 -6.90 -1.14 -15.08
N ASN A 65 -6.55 -0.15 -14.24
CA ASN A 65 -6.48 -0.32 -12.80
C ASN A 65 -7.88 -0.56 -12.19
N ASP A 66 -8.90 0.16 -12.63
CA ASP A 66 -10.28 0.00 -12.17
C ASP A 66 -10.81 -1.42 -12.48
N LYS A 67 -10.56 -1.92 -13.70
CA LYS A 67 -10.90 -3.30 -14.08
C LYS A 67 -10.17 -4.33 -13.21
N LYS A 68 -8.89 -4.10 -12.92
CA LYS A 68 -8.09 -4.97 -12.06
C LYS A 68 -8.64 -4.99 -10.64
N LEU A 69 -8.90 -3.82 -10.05
CA LEU A 69 -9.49 -3.69 -8.71
C LEU A 69 -10.85 -4.37 -8.63
N PHE A 70 -11.70 -4.21 -9.65
CA PHE A 70 -12.99 -4.90 -9.69
C PHE A 70 -12.85 -6.42 -9.77
N GLY A 71 -11.85 -6.91 -10.48
CA GLY A 71 -11.47 -8.33 -10.48
C GLY A 71 -11.03 -8.82 -9.10
N GLU A 72 -10.14 -8.08 -8.45
CA GLU A 72 -9.65 -8.40 -7.09
C GLU A 72 -10.80 -8.40 -6.07
N ILE A 73 -11.71 -7.43 -6.12
CA ILE A 73 -12.89 -7.38 -5.25
C ILE A 73 -13.78 -8.61 -5.44
N LYS A 74 -13.96 -9.08 -6.69
CA LYS A 74 -14.73 -10.30 -6.95
C LYS A 74 -14.07 -11.54 -6.37
N ILE A 75 -12.75 -11.65 -6.50
CA ILE A 75 -11.98 -12.76 -5.93
C ILE A 75 -12.10 -12.75 -4.41
N ILE A 76 -11.85 -11.60 -3.77
CA ILE A 76 -11.99 -11.45 -2.31
C ILE A 76 -13.39 -11.81 -1.84
N ASN A 77 -14.45 -11.41 -2.57
CA ASN A 77 -15.82 -11.79 -2.22
C ASN A 77 -16.05 -13.30 -2.32
N SER A 78 -15.49 -13.97 -3.33
CA SER A 78 -15.55 -15.42 -3.47
C SER A 78 -14.84 -16.10 -2.30
N GLU A 79 -13.60 -15.69 -2.01
CA GLU A 79 -12.80 -16.23 -0.92
C GLU A 79 -13.50 -16.04 0.44
N LEU A 80 -14.18 -14.91 0.64
CA LEU A 80 -14.95 -14.65 1.86
C LEU A 80 -16.18 -15.56 1.98
N MET A 81 -16.85 -15.87 0.86
CA MET A 81 -17.95 -16.84 0.85
C MET A 81 -17.45 -18.25 1.18
N ASP A 82 -16.33 -18.66 0.59
CA ASP A 82 -15.72 -19.96 0.85
C ASP A 82 -15.30 -20.08 2.33
N LEU A 83 -14.61 -19.07 2.85
CA LEU A 83 -14.20 -19.00 4.27
C LEU A 83 -15.41 -19.04 5.21
N LYS A 84 -16.52 -18.39 4.86
CA LYS A 84 -17.76 -18.47 5.65
C LYS A 84 -18.33 -19.89 5.66
N SER A 85 -18.25 -20.61 4.54
CA SER A 85 -18.65 -22.03 4.46
C SER A 85 -17.74 -22.89 5.34
N GLU A 86 -16.43 -22.73 5.23
CA GLU A 86 -15.46 -23.48 6.04
C GLU A 86 -15.65 -23.25 7.55
N ILE A 87 -15.96 -22.02 7.96
CA ILE A 87 -16.29 -21.71 9.36
C ILE A 87 -17.56 -22.43 9.81
N ALA A 88 -18.59 -22.50 8.95
CA ALA A 88 -19.82 -23.22 9.27
C ALA A 88 -19.54 -24.72 9.45
N ASP A 89 -18.75 -25.32 8.57
CA ASP A 89 -18.36 -26.72 8.63
C ASP A 89 -17.50 -27.02 9.88
N MET A 90 -16.56 -26.12 10.22
CA MET A 90 -15.77 -26.24 11.44
C MET A 90 -16.65 -26.17 12.70
N LYS A 91 -17.63 -25.27 12.71
CA LYS A 91 -18.59 -25.17 13.82
C LYS A 91 -19.38 -26.47 13.98
N GLU A 92 -19.82 -27.08 12.88
CA GLU A 92 -20.53 -28.35 12.93
C GLU A 92 -19.64 -29.48 13.47
N LYS A 93 -18.40 -29.59 12.99
CA LYS A 93 -17.41 -30.56 13.50
C LYS A 93 -17.12 -30.37 14.99
N LEU A 94 -17.01 -29.12 15.46
CA LEU A 94 -16.84 -28.83 16.88
C LEU A 94 -18.05 -29.27 17.71
N ILE A 95 -19.27 -29.05 17.22
CA ILE A 95 -20.48 -29.54 17.89
C ILE A 95 -20.49 -31.07 17.98
N LEU A 96 -20.06 -31.77 16.92
CA LEU A 96 -19.92 -33.22 16.93
C LEU A 96 -18.88 -33.69 17.96
N LEU A 97 -17.70 -33.08 17.99
CA LEU A 97 -16.69 -33.38 18.99
C LEU A 97 -17.20 -33.17 20.42
N VAL A 98 -17.95 -32.10 20.68
CA VAL A 98 -18.56 -31.87 21.99
C VAL A 98 -19.57 -32.97 22.34
N LYS A 99 -20.34 -33.47 21.37
CA LYS A 99 -21.27 -34.59 21.60
C LYS A 99 -20.51 -35.89 21.92
N GLU A 100 -19.45 -36.19 21.18
CA GLU A 100 -18.62 -37.37 21.41
C GLU A 100 -17.90 -37.31 22.76
N LEU A 101 -17.38 -36.15 23.15
CA LEU A 101 -16.79 -35.92 24.47
C LEU A 101 -17.79 -36.15 25.62
N LYS A 102 -19.08 -35.80 25.41
CA LYS A 102 -20.13 -36.07 26.40
C LYS A 102 -20.53 -37.54 26.47
N LEU A 103 -20.42 -38.28 25.36
CA LEU A 103 -20.69 -39.71 25.30
C LEU A 103 -19.51 -40.56 25.80
N SER A 104 -18.30 -39.99 25.81
CA SER A 104 -17.12 -40.64 26.34
C SER A 104 -17.25 -40.77 27.86
N ALA A 105 -17.05 -41.99 28.38
CA ALA A 105 -17.13 -42.26 29.81
C ALA A 105 -16.11 -41.40 30.57
N THR A 106 -16.57 -40.73 31.63
CA THR A 106 -15.69 -39.97 32.49
C THR A 106 -14.72 -40.92 33.21
N LYS A 107 -13.50 -40.45 33.49
CA LYS A 107 -12.49 -41.24 34.22
C LYS A 107 -13.02 -41.75 35.57
N GLU A 108 -13.95 -41.00 36.17
CA GLU A 108 -14.63 -41.34 37.41
C GLU A 108 -15.56 -42.56 37.24
N GLU A 109 -16.39 -42.59 36.20
CA GLU A 109 -17.26 -43.73 35.89
C GLU A 109 -16.46 -45.01 35.62
N VAL A 110 -15.36 -44.90 34.88
CA VAL A 110 -14.44 -46.03 34.64
C VAL A 110 -13.78 -46.49 35.95
N GLY A 111 -13.39 -45.56 36.82
CA GLY A 111 -12.83 -45.89 38.14
C GLY A 111 -13.84 -46.55 39.08
N VAL A 112 -15.11 -46.16 39.03
CA VAL A 112 -16.20 -46.79 39.78
C VAL A 112 -16.45 -48.21 39.27
N LEU A 113 -16.50 -48.41 37.95
CA LEU A 113 -16.58 -49.74 37.34
C LEU A 113 -15.39 -50.62 37.74
N GLN A 114 -14.17 -50.08 37.78
CA GLN A 114 -12.99 -50.80 38.24
C GLN A 114 -13.10 -51.22 39.71
N LYS A 115 -13.63 -50.35 40.59
CA LYS A 115 -13.91 -50.69 41.99
C LYS A 115 -14.97 -51.77 42.11
N TYR A 116 -16.07 -51.67 41.37
CA TYR A 116 -17.09 -52.72 41.37
C TYR A 116 -16.55 -54.05 40.84
N LEU A 117 -15.69 -54.03 39.81
CA LEU A 117 -15.01 -55.23 39.32
C LEU A 117 -14.09 -55.83 40.39
N SER A 118 -13.33 -55.00 41.12
CA SER A 118 -12.49 -55.46 42.23
C SER A 118 -13.29 -56.04 43.39
N TYR A 119 -14.50 -55.55 43.63
CA TYR A 119 -15.41 -56.09 44.64
C TYR A 119 -16.11 -57.35 44.16
N TRP A 120 -16.28 -57.51 42.84
CA TRP A 120 -16.83 -58.73 42.26
C TRP A 120 -15.82 -59.86 42.29
N GLU A 121 -14.51 -59.60 42.25
CA GLU A 121 -13.50 -60.67 42.33
C GLU A 121 -13.72 -61.57 43.57
N PRO A 122 -14.30 -62.78 43.43
CA PRO A 122 -14.77 -63.56 44.57
C PRO A 122 -13.62 -64.23 45.34
N MET A 123 -12.39 -64.00 44.91
CA MET A 123 -11.22 -64.75 45.34
C MET A 123 -10.62 -64.24 46.66
N ASN A 124 -11.07 -63.07 47.16
CA ASN A 124 -10.54 -62.45 48.39
C ASN A 124 -11.48 -62.57 49.61
N PHE A 125 -12.47 -63.48 49.59
CA PHE A 125 -13.20 -63.80 50.81
C PHE A 125 -12.29 -64.57 51.78
N VAL A 126 -11.74 -63.83 52.76
CA VAL A 126 -10.97 -64.37 53.88
C VAL A 126 -11.80 -65.48 54.53
N THR A 127 -11.28 -66.70 54.54
CA THR A 127 -11.94 -67.81 55.24
C THR A 127 -11.88 -67.56 56.75
N ARG A 128 -12.89 -67.99 57.52
CA ARG A 128 -12.94 -67.75 58.98
C ARG A 128 -11.66 -68.18 59.71
N ALA A 129 -10.97 -69.20 59.20
CA ALA A 129 -9.70 -69.70 59.70
C ALA A 129 -8.52 -68.71 59.53
N GLU A 130 -8.54 -67.86 58.50
CA GLU A 130 -7.52 -66.84 58.27
C GLU A 130 -7.74 -65.60 59.15
N LEU A 131 -9.00 -65.29 59.47
CA LEU A 131 -9.37 -64.19 60.35
C LEU A 131 -8.90 -64.44 61.80
N GLU A 132 -9.02 -65.68 62.30
CA GLU A 132 -8.51 -66.07 63.63
C GLU A 132 -6.98 -66.01 63.73
N LYS A 133 -6.24 -66.35 62.67
CA LYS A 133 -4.77 -66.25 62.66
C LYS A 133 -4.31 -64.78 62.69
N ALA A 134 -5.05 -63.87 62.09
CA ALA A 134 -4.72 -62.44 62.09
C ALA A 134 -4.99 -61.76 63.45
N THR A 135 -5.98 -62.21 64.21
CA THR A 135 -6.29 -61.67 65.54
C THR A 135 -5.36 -62.22 66.63
N VAL A 136 -4.90 -63.47 66.51
CA VAL A 136 -3.93 -64.07 67.43
C VAL A 136 -2.52 -63.46 67.29
N LYS A 137 -2.13 -63.00 66.10
CA LYS A 137 -0.83 -62.35 65.85
C LYS A 137 -0.72 -60.90 66.37
N LYS A 138 -1.80 -60.33 66.90
CA LYS A 138 -1.89 -58.93 67.35
C LYS A 138 -1.98 -58.75 68.86
N LYS A 139 -1.65 -59.79 69.64
CA LYS A 139 -1.42 -59.73 71.08
C LYS A 139 0.08 -59.83 71.39
#